data_AF-G8QK62-F1
#
_entry.id   AF-G8QK62-F1
#
_cell.length_a   1.000
_cell.length_b   1.000
_cell.length_c   1.000
_cell.angle_alpha   90.00
_cell.angle_beta   90.00
_cell.angle_gamma   90.00
#
_symmetry.space_group_name_H-M   'P 1'
#
loop_
_entity.id
_entity.type
_entity.pdbx_description
1 polymer ?
#
loop_
_entity_poly.entity_id
_entity_poly.type
_entity_poly.pdbx_seq_one_letter_code
_entity_poly.pdbx_strand_id
1 'polypeptide(L)'
;MDSELQYFPAVLRSEHDSPIDALVALGLPREECMELVAASWDRPELSLLAWVDGGRAVAVLPLAEGRWAACNAFVEQSCREPKEALRRAGKLAKRGRRALVGIWAGAPAGTMAG
;
A
#
# COMPACT_ATOMS: atom_id res chain seq x y z
N MET A 1 -1.97 10.86 -19.88
CA MET A 1 -0.87 9.90 -19.69
C MET A 1 -1.41 8.81 -18.78
N ASP A 2 -1.69 7.62 -19.33
CA ASP A 2 -2.13 6.49 -18.52
C ASP A 2 -0.95 6.04 -17.65
N SER A 3 -1.06 6.29 -16.34
CA SER A 3 -0.10 5.74 -15.38
C SER A 3 -0.29 4.24 -15.33
N GLU A 4 0.77 3.48 -15.62
CA GLU A 4 0.69 2.03 -15.64
C GLU A 4 0.55 1.51 -14.21
N LEU A 5 -0.50 0.72 -13.97
CA LEU A 5 -0.74 0.14 -12.65
C LEU A 5 0.41 -0.81 -12.28
N GLN A 6 0.90 -0.65 -11.07
CA GLN A 6 1.86 -1.56 -10.47
C GLN A 6 1.22 -2.27 -9.29
N TYR A 7 1.64 -3.52 -9.09
CA TYR A 7 1.19 -4.37 -8.00
C TYR A 7 2.38 -4.66 -7.09
N PHE A 8 2.22 -4.44 -5.79
CA PHE A 8 3.28 -4.70 -4.81
C PHE A 8 2.84 -5.71 -3.75
N PRO A 9 3.76 -6.55 -3.25
CA PRO A 9 3.47 -7.42 -2.12
C PRO A 9 3.20 -6.62 -0.84
N ALA A 10 2.17 -7.03 -0.11
CA ALA A 10 1.81 -6.45 1.17
C ALA A 10 1.57 -7.55 2.22
N VAL A 11 1.94 -7.30 3.47
CA VAL A 11 1.66 -8.21 4.60
C VAL A 11 0.83 -7.48 5.64
N LEU A 12 -0.36 -8.01 5.90
CA LEU A 12 -1.34 -7.45 6.82
C LEU A 12 -0.79 -7.34 8.25
N ARG A 13 -0.98 -6.18 8.87
CA ARG A 13 -0.77 -5.95 10.31
C ARG A 13 -2.08 -5.92 11.07
N SER A 14 -3.10 -5.23 10.54
CA SER A 14 -4.39 -5.02 11.19
C SER A 14 -5.44 -4.54 10.18
N GLU A 15 -6.72 -4.79 10.46
CA GLU A 15 -7.86 -4.27 9.70
C GLU A 15 -8.54 -3.16 10.48
N HIS A 16 -9.12 -2.18 9.77
CA HIS A 16 -9.75 -0.98 10.33
C HIS A 16 -10.97 -0.58 9.50
N ASP A 17 -11.89 0.17 10.10
CA ASP A 17 -13.09 0.68 9.42
C ASP A 17 -12.85 2.04 8.72
N SER A 18 -11.67 2.62 8.91
CA SER A 18 -11.27 3.94 8.41
C SER A 18 -9.85 3.91 7.83
N PRO A 19 -9.60 4.52 6.66
CA PRO A 19 -8.26 4.60 6.10
C PRO A 19 -7.33 5.46 6.96
N ILE A 20 -7.87 6.49 7.63
CA ILE A 20 -7.10 7.35 8.54
C ILE A 20 -6.63 6.54 9.75
N ASP A 21 -7.51 5.74 10.35
CA ASP A 21 -7.13 4.93 11.53
C ASP A 21 -6.12 3.84 11.14
N ALA A 22 -6.26 3.27 9.93
CA ALA A 22 -5.27 2.34 9.38
C ALA A 22 -3.88 2.99 9.19
N LEU A 23 -3.81 4.23 8.69
CA LEU A 23 -2.55 4.97 8.52
C LEU A 23 -1.93 5.35 9.87
N VAL A 24 -2.75 5.83 10.82
CA VAL A 24 -2.29 6.14 12.19
C VAL A 24 -1.74 4.88 12.86
N ALA A 25 -2.38 3.72 12.67
CA ALA A 25 -1.89 2.44 13.21
C ALA A 25 -0.55 1.97 12.59
N LEU A 26 -0.18 2.51 11.43
CA LEU A 26 1.13 2.30 10.79
C LEU A 26 2.20 3.25 11.34
N GLY A 27 1.82 4.27 12.11
CA GLY A 27 2.72 5.22 12.76
C GLY A 27 2.85 6.56 12.03
N LEU A 28 1.96 6.86 11.07
CA LEU A 28 1.96 8.17 10.42
C LEU A 28 1.33 9.26 11.30
N PRO A 29 1.83 10.50 11.25
CA PRO A 29 1.16 11.66 11.82
C PRO A 29 -0.25 11.84 11.24
N ARG A 30 -1.23 12.20 12.08
CA ARG A 30 -2.62 12.32 11.65
C ARG A 30 -2.82 13.34 10.52
N GLU A 31 -2.06 14.43 10.51
CA GLU A 31 -2.13 15.45 9.44
C GLU A 31 -1.74 14.88 8.08
N GLU A 32 -0.58 14.21 8.00
CA GLU A 32 -0.13 13.50 6.80
C GLU A 32 -1.15 12.42 6.37
N CYS A 33 -1.79 11.73 7.32
CA CYS A 33 -2.83 10.76 6.99
C CYS A 33 -4.02 11.41 6.26
N MET A 34 -4.46 12.58 6.71
CA MET A 34 -5.57 13.29 6.09
C MET A 34 -5.21 13.78 4.70
N GLU A 35 -3.99 14.30 4.52
CA GLU A 35 -3.48 14.72 3.21
C GLU A 35 -3.42 13.54 2.23
N LEU A 36 -2.89 12.38 2.65
CA LEU A 36 -2.83 11.18 1.82
C LEU A 36 -4.22 10.72 1.38
N VAL A 37 -5.19 10.69 2.30
CA VAL A 37 -6.57 10.28 2.01
C VAL A 37 -7.26 11.29 1.09
N ALA A 38 -7.02 12.58 1.28
CA ALA A 38 -7.55 13.62 0.38
C ALA A 38 -6.98 13.48 -1.03
N ALA A 39 -5.68 13.18 -1.16
CA ALA A 39 -4.99 13.02 -2.44
C ALA A 39 -5.45 11.78 -3.22
N SER A 40 -6.02 10.76 -2.57
CA SER A 40 -6.47 9.52 -3.24
C SER A 40 -7.95 9.53 -3.64
N TRP A 41 -8.67 10.62 -3.40
CA TRP A 41 -10.13 10.64 -3.48
C TRP A 41 -10.67 10.27 -4.87
N ASP A 42 -9.93 10.60 -5.93
CA ASP A 42 -10.28 10.31 -7.32
C ASP A 42 -9.94 8.88 -7.76
N ARG A 43 -9.21 8.12 -6.91
CA ARG A 43 -8.72 6.77 -7.18
C ARG A 43 -8.86 5.86 -5.94
N PRO A 44 -10.09 5.67 -5.40
CA PRO A 44 -10.34 4.94 -4.15
C PRO A 44 -9.97 3.45 -4.22
N GLU A 45 -9.78 2.89 -5.43
CA GLU A 45 -9.31 1.53 -5.66
C GLU A 45 -7.80 1.35 -5.42
N LEU A 46 -7.03 2.45 -5.39
CA LEU A 46 -5.60 2.41 -5.17
C LEU A 46 -5.26 2.31 -3.68
N SER A 47 -4.10 1.73 -3.42
CA SER A 47 -3.51 1.67 -2.09
C SER A 47 -2.88 3.02 -1.73
N LEU A 48 -3.08 3.43 -0.49
CA LEU A 48 -2.41 4.58 0.12
C LEU A 48 -1.00 4.14 0.53
N LEU A 49 0.01 4.51 -0.24
CA LEU A 49 1.41 4.15 0.02
C LEU A 49 2.15 5.29 0.70
N ALA A 50 2.87 4.98 1.78
CA ALA A 50 3.69 5.93 2.50
C ALA A 50 4.96 5.29 3.09
N TRP A 51 5.84 6.13 3.63
CA TRP A 51 7.08 5.71 4.28
C TRP A 51 7.10 6.22 5.70
N VAL A 52 7.38 5.33 6.64
CA VAL A 52 7.54 5.69 8.06
C VAL A 52 9.02 5.85 8.40
N ASP A 53 9.28 6.45 9.56
CA ASP A 53 10.63 6.61 10.11
C ASP A 53 11.44 5.31 10.02
N GLY A 54 12.67 5.43 9.52
CA GLY A 54 13.52 4.30 9.17
C GLY A 54 13.35 3.78 7.73
N GLY A 55 12.61 4.50 6.89
CA GLY A 55 12.52 4.26 5.44
C GLY A 55 11.68 3.05 5.05
N ARG A 56 10.89 2.50 5.99
CA ARG A 56 10.05 1.34 5.72
C ARG A 56 8.78 1.77 4.99
N ALA A 57 8.55 1.18 3.82
CA ALA A 57 7.29 1.35 3.11
C ALA A 57 6.13 0.66 3.86
N VAL A 58 5.01 1.38 3.98
CA VAL A 58 3.75 0.89 4.54
C VAL A 58 2.62 1.27 3.60
N ALA A 59 1.54 0.50 3.62
CA ALA A 59 0.39 0.80 2.78
C ALA A 59 -0.94 0.52 3.48
N VAL A 60 -1.94 1.30 3.13
CA VAL A 60 -3.34 1.05 3.45
C VAL A 60 -4.07 0.61 2.19
N LEU A 61 -4.62 -0.60 2.23
CA LEU A 61 -5.29 -1.25 1.09
C LEU A 61 -6.80 -1.27 1.33
N PRO A 62 -7.64 -0.90 0.35
CA PRO A 62 -9.07 -1.10 0.45
C PRO A 62 -9.40 -2.61 0.48
N LEU A 63 -10.31 -3.00 1.36
CA LEU A 63 -10.88 -4.35 1.45
C LEU A 63 -12.37 -4.29 1.08
N ALA A 64 -13.00 -5.47 1.02
CA ALA A 64 -14.44 -5.58 0.90
C ALA A 64 -15.15 -4.87 2.08
N GLU A 65 -16.41 -4.48 1.85
CA GLU A 65 -17.30 -3.90 2.87
C GLU A 65 -16.80 -2.57 3.47
N GLY A 66 -15.96 -1.83 2.75
CA GLY A 66 -15.45 -0.53 3.19
C GLY A 66 -14.37 -0.61 4.27
N ARG A 67 -13.84 -1.81 4.55
CA ARG A 67 -12.75 -2.01 5.51
C ARG A 67 -11.40 -1.74 4.87
N TRP A 68 -10.39 -1.52 5.69
CA TRP A 68 -9.05 -1.12 5.27
C TRP A 68 -7.98 -1.97 5.94
N ALA A 69 -7.01 -2.44 5.17
CA ALA A 69 -5.88 -3.21 5.66
C ALA A 69 -4.64 -2.33 5.84
N ALA A 70 -4.16 -2.19 7.06
CA ALA A 70 -2.85 -1.62 7.35
C ALA A 70 -1.76 -2.68 7.12
N CYS A 71 -0.81 -2.41 6.22
CA CYS A 71 0.18 -3.37 5.76
C CYS A 71 1.61 -2.85 5.85
N ASN A 72 2.56 -3.76 6.06
CA ASN A 72 3.92 -3.53 5.58
C ASN A 72 3.92 -3.71 4.06
N ALA A 73 4.51 -2.77 3.33
CA ALA A 73 4.60 -2.80 1.87
C ALA A 73 6.03 -3.12 1.42
N PHE A 74 6.14 -3.90 0.34
CA PHE A 74 7.43 -4.31 -0.25
C PHE A 74 7.51 -3.79 -1.69
N VAL A 75 7.55 -2.46 -1.80
CA VAL A 75 7.46 -1.73 -3.07
C VAL A 75 8.61 -2.02 -4.03
N GLU A 76 9.77 -2.39 -3.51
CA GLU A 76 10.93 -2.82 -4.28
C GLU A 76 10.69 -4.14 -5.03
N GLN A 77 9.65 -4.88 -4.64
CA GLN A 77 9.20 -6.12 -5.29
C GLN A 77 7.96 -5.92 -6.14
N SER A 78 7.68 -4.68 -6.58
CA SER A 78 6.57 -4.38 -7.49
C SER A 78 6.70 -5.12 -8.82
N CYS A 79 5.56 -5.41 -9.45
CA CYS A 79 5.47 -6.01 -10.78
C CYS A 79 4.16 -5.60 -11.48
N ARG A 80 4.04 -5.94 -12.77
CA ARG A 80 2.85 -5.61 -13.58
C ARG A 80 1.71 -6.63 -13.47
N GLU A 81 1.94 -7.75 -12.77
CA GLU A 81 0.96 -8.83 -12.66
C GLU A 81 0.52 -9.06 -11.21
N PRO A 82 -0.81 -9.03 -10.92
CA PRO A 82 -1.32 -9.25 -9.57
C PRO A 82 -0.95 -10.63 -9.00
N LYS A 83 -0.98 -11.68 -9.85
CA LYS A 83 -0.67 -13.06 -9.43
C LYS A 83 0.77 -13.20 -8.97
N GLU A 84 1.69 -12.53 -9.64
CA GLU A 84 3.11 -12.53 -9.29
C GLU A 84 3.36 -11.77 -7.97
N ALA A 85 2.71 -10.62 -7.78
CA ALA A 85 2.75 -9.87 -6.52
C ALA A 85 2.21 -10.72 -5.35
N LEU A 86 1.10 -11.44 -5.56
CA LEU A 86 0.51 -12.33 -4.54
C LEU A 86 1.47 -13.47 -4.18
N ARG A 87 2.12 -14.08 -5.19
CA ARG A 87 3.11 -15.13 -4.98
C ARG A 87 4.29 -14.63 -4.14
N ARG A 88 4.79 -13.42 -4.41
CA ARG A 88 5.84 -12.77 -3.63
C ARG A 88 5.38 -12.46 -2.20
N ALA A 89 4.17 -11.94 -2.05
CA ALA A 89 3.56 -11.67 -0.74
C ALA A 89 3.47 -12.94 0.12
N GLY A 90 3.07 -14.06 -0.48
CA GLY A 90 3.02 -15.36 0.20
C GLY A 90 4.38 -15.82 0.76
N LYS A 91 5.49 -15.50 0.08
CA LYS A 91 6.85 -15.81 0.56
C LYS A 91 7.29 -14.91 1.72
N LEU A 92 6.78 -13.67 1.76
CA LEU A 92 7.12 -12.66 2.77
C LEU A 92 6.27 -12.79 4.04
N ALA A 93 5.06 -13.33 3.89
CA ALA A 93 4.12 -13.58 4.98
C ALA A 93 4.66 -14.65 5.95
N LYS A 94 5.34 -14.20 7.00
CA LYS A 94 5.83 -15.04 8.10
C LYS A 94 4.80 -15.11 9.22
N ARG A 95 4.82 -16.22 9.98
CA ARG A 95 4.07 -16.43 11.25
C ARG A 95 2.54 -16.40 11.09
N GLY A 96 2.01 -16.97 10.01
CA GLY A 96 0.56 -17.06 9.78
C GLY A 96 -0.11 -15.72 9.45
N ARG A 97 0.65 -14.66 9.18
CA ARG A 97 0.10 -13.37 8.74
C ARG A 97 -0.46 -13.49 7.33
N ARG A 98 -1.50 -12.71 7.04
CA ARG A 98 -2.14 -12.69 5.71
C ARG A 98 -1.32 -11.89 4.71
N ALA A 99 -1.09 -12.50 3.56
CA ALA A 99 -0.51 -11.88 2.38
C ALA A 99 -1.61 -11.16 1.58
N LEU A 100 -1.32 -9.95 1.13
CA LEU A 100 -2.20 -9.11 0.31
C LEU A 100 -1.39 -8.53 -0.87
N VAL A 101 -2.10 -7.94 -1.84
CA VAL A 101 -1.50 -7.24 -2.98
C VAL A 101 -2.01 -5.81 -2.98
N GLY A 102 -1.08 -4.86 -2.88
CA GLY A 102 -1.38 -3.46 -3.07
C GLY A 102 -1.33 -3.08 -4.55
N ILE A 103 -2.08 -2.05 -4.91
CA ILE A 103 -2.16 -1.50 -6.26
C ILE A 103 -1.82 -0.02 -6.15
N TRP A 104 -0.93 0.48 -6.99
CA TRP A 104 -0.66 1.91 -7.08
C TRP A 104 -0.45 2.33 -8.52
N ALA A 105 -0.77 3.58 -8.82
CA ALA A 105 -0.38 4.18 -10.09
C ALA A 105 1.13 4.38 -10.05
N GLY A 106 1.87 3.52 -10.74
CA GLY A 106 3.30 3.72 -10.89
C GLY A 106 3.52 4.97 -11.74
N ALA A 107 4.45 5.84 -11.34
CA ALA A 107 4.99 6.79 -12.30
C ALA A 107 5.61 6.00 -13.48
N PRO A 108 5.51 6.46 -14.74
CA PRO A 108 6.36 5.92 -15.79
C PRO A 108 7.81 6.06 -15.29
N ALA A 109 8.57 4.97 -15.33
CA ALA A 109 9.97 4.96 -14.90
C ALA A 109 10.73 6.06 -15.67
N GLY A 110 10.93 7.19 -15.01
CA GLY A 110 11.47 8.40 -15.61
C GLY A 110 11.72 9.41 -14.50
N THR A 111 12.99 9.48 -14.10
CA THR A 111 13.57 10.50 -13.20
C THR A 111 13.37 10.27 -11.69
N MET A 112 14.03 9.25 -11.16
CA MET A 112 14.92 9.49 -10.01
C MET A 112 16.35 9.53 -10.56
N ALA A 113 16.77 10.73 -10.97
CA ALA A 113 18.16 11.06 -11.21
C ALA A 113 18.39 12.45 -10.64
N GLY A 114 19.35 12.57 -9.71
CA GLY A 114 19.82 13.83 -9.13
C GLY A 114 19.52 13.95 -7.65
#